data_AF-A0A383DK69-F1
#
_entry.id   AF-A0A383DK69-F1
#
_cell.length_a   1.000
_cell.length_b   1.000
_cell.length_c   1.000
_cell.angle_alpha   90.00
_cell.angle_beta   90.00
_cell.angle_gamma   90.00
#
_symmetry.space_group_name_H-M   'P 1'
#
loop_
_entity.id
_entity.type
_entity.pdbx_description
1 polymer ?
#
loop_
_entity_poly.entity_id
_entity_poly.type
_entity_poly.pdbx_seq_one_letter_code
_entity_poly.pdbx_strand_id
1 'polypeptide(L)'
;MDFQDDRRDEVIAYVRRKYGGDHVAQIITFGTLGARAALRDTGRALGMAYSDVNRIVNLVPSKVNSIEEALEANPELKGIYQSDSSLKNLMDKARRLEGVARHASTHAAGLVISKEPLVESVPLQRPIKGDSEDMAMTQFPMEPIAKLGLLKMDLLGLTNLTIVERARQMIVQRRGVSIDLSKIPLDDRRTFDLLSSGETTGVFQLESSGMRRYIQKLKPSSLGDVAAM
;
A
#
# COMPACT_ATOMS: atom_id res chain seq x y z
N MET A 1 -5.42 -5.62 -11.93
CA MET A 1 -4.72 -6.73 -12.59
C MET A 1 -3.37 -6.84 -11.95
N ASP A 2 -2.98 -8.07 -11.58
CA ASP A 2 -1.76 -8.33 -10.83
C ASP A 2 -0.72 -8.99 -11.73
N PHE A 3 0.51 -8.49 -11.65
CA PHE A 3 1.65 -8.98 -12.42
C PHE A 3 2.80 -9.29 -11.47
N GLN A 4 3.78 -10.06 -11.94
CA GLN A 4 5.07 -10.16 -11.26
C GLN A 4 5.62 -8.73 -11.08
N ASP A 5 6.08 -8.41 -9.88
CA ASP A 5 6.57 -7.08 -9.56
C ASP A 5 7.75 -6.67 -10.45
N ASP A 6 8.64 -7.61 -10.76
CA ASP A 6 9.79 -7.44 -11.65
C ASP A 6 9.45 -7.36 -13.15
N ARG A 7 8.20 -7.63 -13.54
CA ARG A 7 7.73 -7.54 -14.94
C ARG A 7 6.59 -6.55 -15.16
N ARG A 8 6.09 -5.91 -14.11
CA ARG A 8 5.01 -4.91 -14.17
C ARG A 8 5.34 -3.79 -15.17
N ASP A 9 6.58 -3.33 -15.17
CA ASP A 9 6.98 -2.20 -16.02
C ASP A 9 7.01 -2.57 -17.51
N GLU A 10 7.21 -3.84 -17.86
CA GLU A 10 7.06 -4.34 -19.24
C GLU A 10 5.62 -4.13 -19.74
N VAL A 11 4.63 -4.39 -18.88
CA VAL A 11 3.21 -4.25 -19.21
C VAL A 11 2.84 -2.77 -19.34
N ILE A 12 3.34 -1.92 -18.44
CA ILE A 12 3.17 -0.46 -18.54
C ILE A 12 3.76 0.06 -19.84
N ALA A 13 4.97 -0.37 -20.19
CA ALA A 13 5.61 0.01 -21.44
C ALA A 13 4.83 -0.49 -22.67
N TYR A 14 4.25 -1.69 -22.61
CA TYR A 14 3.36 -2.19 -23.66
C TYR A 14 2.11 -1.31 -23.82
N VAL A 15 1.44 -0.96 -22.71
CA VAL A 15 0.25 -0.09 -22.73
C VAL A 15 0.60 1.27 -23.33
N ARG A 16 1.72 1.89 -22.90
CA ARG A 16 2.21 3.16 -23.45
C ARG A 16 2.45 3.08 -24.96
N ARG A 17 3.12 2.01 -25.44
CA ARG A 17 3.38 1.82 -26.88
C ARG A 17 2.10 1.56 -27.68
N LYS A 18 1.14 0.85 -27.10
CA LYS A 18 -0.10 0.45 -27.78
C LYS A 18 -1.06 1.61 -27.96
N TYR A 19 -1.21 2.44 -26.94
CA TYR A 19 -2.22 3.52 -26.92
C TYR A 19 -1.65 4.91 -27.18
N GLY A 20 -0.32 5.08 -27.15
CA GLY A 20 0.34 6.37 -27.33
C GLY A 20 0.82 6.96 -26.00
N GLY A 21 1.97 7.64 -26.03
CA GLY A 21 2.61 8.18 -24.82
C GLY A 21 1.88 9.37 -24.19
N ASP A 22 1.06 10.06 -24.97
CA ASP A 22 0.22 11.21 -24.61
C ASP A 22 -1.21 10.81 -24.21
N HIS A 23 -1.59 9.55 -24.44
CA HIS A 23 -2.89 8.98 -24.05
C HIS A 23 -2.84 8.18 -22.74
N VAL A 24 -1.65 7.96 -22.19
CA VAL A 24 -1.42 7.11 -21.01
C VAL A 24 -0.59 7.85 -19.97
N ALA A 25 -1.07 7.89 -18.74
CA ALA A 25 -0.33 8.47 -17.62
C ALA A 25 -0.51 7.64 -16.34
N GLN A 26 0.44 7.77 -15.43
CA GLN A 26 0.28 7.28 -14.06
C GLN A 26 -0.63 8.23 -13.27
N ILE A 27 -1.38 7.70 -12.31
CA ILE A 27 -2.22 8.51 -11.44
C ILE A 27 -1.39 8.98 -10.25
N ILE A 28 -1.48 10.26 -9.88
CA ILE A 28 -0.86 10.79 -8.66
C ILE A 28 -1.60 10.34 -7.41
N THR A 29 -0.87 10.26 -6.31
CA THR A 29 -1.39 10.18 -4.95
C THR A 29 -0.77 11.28 -4.11
N PHE A 30 -1.47 11.66 -3.04
CA PHE A 30 -0.95 12.63 -2.07
C PHE A 30 -0.80 11.93 -0.73
N GLY A 31 0.42 11.92 -0.20
CA GLY A 31 0.67 11.51 1.17
C GLY A 31 0.21 12.62 2.11
N THR A 32 -0.76 12.33 2.98
CA THR A 32 -1.24 13.28 3.99
C THR A 32 -0.50 13.10 5.32
N LEU A 33 -0.54 14.14 6.16
CA LEU A 33 -0.01 14.05 7.52
C LEU A 33 -0.96 13.25 8.42
N GLY A 34 -0.62 12.00 8.71
CA GLY A 34 -1.23 11.27 9.84
C GLY A 34 -0.73 11.81 11.19
N ALA A 35 -1.46 11.51 12.27
CA ALA A 35 -1.21 12.03 13.62
C ALA A 35 0.26 12.08 14.05
N ARG A 36 0.98 10.95 13.94
CA ARG A 36 2.40 10.86 14.29
C ARG A 36 3.29 11.75 13.43
N ALA A 37 3.01 11.85 12.13
CA ALA A 37 3.77 12.68 11.21
C ALA A 37 3.50 14.17 11.46
N ALA A 38 2.25 14.54 11.72
CA ALA A 38 1.86 15.90 12.07
C ALA A 38 2.60 16.37 13.33
N LEU A 39 2.67 15.54 14.38
CA LEU A 39 3.40 15.85 15.61
C LEU A 39 4.90 16.06 15.36
N ARG A 40 5.55 15.16 14.61
CA ARG A 40 7.00 15.27 14.31
C ARG A 40 7.33 16.54 13.54
N ASP A 41 6.58 16.81 12.49
CA ASP A 41 6.83 17.96 11.62
C ASP A 41 6.54 19.29 12.32
N THR A 42 5.47 19.35 13.12
CA THR A 42 5.14 20.52 13.94
C THR A 42 6.21 20.77 14.99
N GLY A 43 6.66 19.72 15.70
CA GLY A 43 7.71 19.84 16.71
C GLY A 43 9.02 20.36 16.14
N ARG A 44 9.40 19.88 14.95
CA ARG A 44 10.58 20.39 14.23
C ARG A 44 10.41 21.87 13.86
N ALA A 45 9.24 22.29 13.38
CA ALA A 45 8.97 23.68 13.03
C ALA A 45 8.98 24.61 14.25
N LEU A 46 8.61 24.10 15.43
CA LEU A 46 8.66 24.83 16.71
C LEU A 46 10.04 24.84 17.35
N GLY A 47 11.06 24.19 16.75
CA GLY A 47 12.40 24.11 17.31
C GLY A 47 12.52 23.22 18.55
N MET A 48 11.58 22.30 18.76
CA MET A 48 11.59 21.39 19.91
C MET A 48 12.65 20.29 19.75
N ALA A 49 13.19 19.81 20.87
CA ALA A 49 14.12 18.70 20.85
C ALA A 49 13.44 17.43 20.32
N TYR A 50 14.14 16.68 19.46
CA TYR A 50 13.62 15.47 18.84
C TYR A 50 13.19 14.42 19.88
N SER A 51 13.91 14.31 21.00
CA SER A 51 13.59 13.41 22.11
C SER A 51 12.20 13.67 22.69
N ASP A 52 11.86 14.94 22.88
CA ASP A 52 10.63 15.36 23.55
C ASP A 52 9.43 15.07 22.65
N VAL A 53 9.55 15.39 21.36
CA VAL A 53 8.53 15.10 20.36
C VAL A 53 8.36 13.59 20.19
N ASN A 54 9.46 12.83 20.15
CA ASN A 54 9.39 11.39 19.94
C ASN A 54 8.78 10.65 21.13
N ARG A 55 8.96 11.15 22.36
CA ARG A 55 8.26 10.66 23.55
C ARG A 55 6.74 10.70 23.34
N ILE A 56 6.22 11.83 22.84
CA ILE A 56 4.78 11.99 22.58
C ILE A 56 4.30 11.12 21.41
N VAL A 57 5.07 11.06 20.34
CA VAL A 57 4.74 10.24 19.16
C VAL A 57 4.63 8.75 19.52
N ASN A 58 5.45 8.26 20.44
CA ASN A 58 5.41 6.87 20.90
C ASN A 58 4.17 6.55 21.75
N LEU A 59 3.56 7.56 22.37
CA LEU A 59 2.30 7.41 23.11
C LEU A 59 1.07 7.38 22.20
N VAL A 60 1.19 7.82 20.95
CA VAL A 60 0.10 7.73 19.96
C VAL A 60 -0.12 6.28 19.58
N PRO A 61 -1.29 5.68 19.85
CA PRO A 61 -1.56 4.28 19.49
C PRO A 61 -1.50 4.06 17.97
N SER A 62 -1.21 2.83 17.53
CA SER A 62 -1.07 2.54 16.09
C SER A 62 -2.41 2.44 15.34
N LYS A 63 -3.55 2.40 16.05
CA LYS A 63 -4.90 2.21 15.48
C LYS A 63 -5.78 3.47 15.55
N VAL A 64 -5.17 4.65 15.61
CA VAL A 64 -5.91 5.93 15.63
C VAL A 64 -5.67 6.67 14.33
N ASN A 65 -6.71 7.34 13.85
CA ASN A 65 -6.69 8.12 12.62
C ASN A 65 -6.46 9.61 12.87
N SER A 66 -6.63 10.06 14.11
CA SER A 66 -6.45 11.46 14.49
C SER A 66 -5.69 11.65 15.81
N ILE A 67 -5.15 12.86 16.03
CA ILE A 67 -4.57 13.26 17.31
C ILE A 67 -5.65 13.32 18.41
N GLU A 68 -6.89 13.65 18.06
CA GLU A 68 -8.02 13.65 19.00
C GLU A 68 -8.31 12.22 19.49
N GLU A 69 -8.46 11.27 18.57
CA GLU A 69 -8.63 9.84 18.92
C GLU A 69 -7.45 9.32 19.75
N ALA A 70 -6.22 9.77 19.47
CA ALA A 70 -5.06 9.41 20.27
C ALA A 70 -5.16 9.88 21.73
N LEU A 71 -5.67 11.09 21.95
CA LEU A 71 -5.84 11.68 23.27
C LEU A 71 -7.00 11.04 24.05
N GLU A 72 -8.03 10.57 23.36
CA GLU A 72 -9.11 9.78 23.98
C GLU A 72 -8.64 8.36 24.33
N ALA A 73 -7.85 7.75 23.46
CA ALA A 73 -7.39 6.36 23.61
C ALA A 73 -6.24 6.18 24.63
N ASN A 74 -5.45 7.23 24.89
CA ASN A 74 -4.30 7.15 25.81
C ASN A 74 -4.40 8.17 26.96
N PRO A 75 -4.75 7.74 28.19
CA PRO A 75 -4.83 8.62 29.35
C PRO A 75 -3.53 9.34 29.72
N GLU A 76 -2.36 8.72 29.48
CA GLU A 76 -1.07 9.36 29.72
C GLU A 76 -0.87 10.55 28.77
N LEU A 77 -1.16 10.34 27.48
CA LEU A 77 -1.10 11.40 26.47
C LEU A 77 -2.03 12.56 26.84
N LYS A 78 -3.23 12.25 27.33
CA LYS A 78 -4.20 13.24 27.82
C LYS A 78 -3.71 14.00 29.04
N GLY A 79 -3.07 13.31 29.99
CA GLY A 79 -2.46 13.92 31.17
C GLY A 79 -1.36 14.91 30.78
N ILE A 80 -0.49 14.54 29.84
CA ILE A 80 0.56 15.42 29.31
C ILE A 80 -0.06 16.64 28.62
N TYR A 81 -1.08 16.45 27.80
CA TYR A 81 -1.81 17.54 27.14
C TYR A 81 -2.40 18.56 28.13
N GLN A 82 -2.81 18.11 29.32
CA GLN A 82 -3.38 18.99 30.35
C GLN A 82 -2.33 19.67 31.23
N SER A 83 -1.15 19.07 31.39
CA SER A 83 -0.14 19.50 32.37
C SER A 83 1.05 20.26 31.76
N ASP A 84 1.39 20.02 30.50
CA ASP A 84 2.53 20.67 29.82
C ASP A 84 2.05 21.63 28.73
N SER A 85 2.26 22.93 28.95
CA SER A 85 1.82 23.99 28.04
C SER A 85 2.54 23.98 26.70
N SER A 86 3.82 23.56 26.67
CA SER A 86 4.61 23.46 25.44
C SER A 86 4.11 22.32 24.57
N LEU A 87 3.87 21.15 25.17
CA LEU A 87 3.38 19.98 24.48
C LEU A 87 1.91 20.10 24.08
N LYS A 88 1.10 20.79 24.88
CA LYS A 88 -0.25 21.20 24.48
C LYS A 88 -0.22 22.04 23.21
N ASN A 89 0.61 23.09 23.17
CA ASN A 89 0.76 23.95 22.00
C ASN A 89 1.23 23.18 20.76
N LEU A 90 2.14 22.21 20.93
CA LEU A 90 2.53 21.28 19.87
C LEU A 90 1.33 20.49 19.33
N MET A 91 0.56 19.84 20.20
CA MET A 91 -0.58 19.01 19.83
C MET A 91 -1.69 19.84 19.16
N ASP A 92 -2.00 21.02 19.68
CA ASP A 92 -3.00 21.93 19.12
C ASP A 92 -2.65 22.39 17.70
N LYS A 93 -1.37 22.72 17.46
CA LYS A 93 -0.88 23.08 16.12
C LYS A 93 -0.85 21.87 15.19
N ALA A 94 -0.41 20.72 15.69
CA ALA A 94 -0.37 19.49 14.90
C ALA A 94 -1.77 19.03 14.46
N ARG A 95 -2.79 19.17 15.31
CA ARG A 95 -4.21 18.91 14.96
C ARG A 95 -4.68 19.71 13.76
N ARG A 96 -4.17 20.93 13.55
CA ARG A 96 -4.51 21.76 12.38
C ARG A 96 -3.78 21.35 11.10
N LEU A 97 -2.66 20.64 11.23
CA LEU A 97 -1.86 20.16 10.10
C LEU A 97 -2.18 18.70 9.74
N GLU A 98 -2.87 17.98 10.62
CA GLU A 98 -3.38 16.64 10.35
C GLU A 98 -4.28 16.61 9.11
N GLY A 99 -4.13 15.57 8.29
CA GLY A 99 -4.89 15.40 7.05
C GLY A 99 -4.42 16.29 5.88
N VAL A 100 -3.57 17.29 6.13
CA VAL A 100 -3.04 18.15 5.06
C VAL A 100 -2.10 17.34 4.16
N ALA A 101 -2.21 17.55 2.85
CA ALA A 101 -1.31 16.97 1.87
C ALA A 101 0.13 17.45 2.08
N ARG A 102 1.07 16.51 2.22
CA ARG A 102 2.48 16.78 2.52
C ARG A 102 3.37 16.68 1.30
N HIS A 103 3.16 15.66 0.49
CA HIS A 103 3.97 15.39 -0.70
C HIS A 103 3.12 14.66 -1.74
N ALA A 104 3.47 14.88 -3.00
CA ALA A 104 3.00 14.04 -4.09
C ALA A 104 3.76 12.70 -4.07
N SER A 105 3.10 11.65 -4.55
CA SER A 105 3.70 10.35 -4.85
C SER A 105 3.00 9.72 -6.06
N THR A 106 3.62 8.73 -6.68
CA THR A 106 2.99 7.94 -7.74
C THR A 106 2.02 6.92 -7.13
N HIS A 107 0.81 6.77 -7.68
CA HIS A 107 -0.06 5.64 -7.33
C HIS A 107 0.64 4.34 -7.73
N ALA A 108 0.87 3.44 -6.77
CA ALA A 108 1.64 2.21 -6.99
C ALA A 108 1.06 1.32 -8.11
N ALA A 109 -0.22 1.45 -8.43
CA ALA A 109 -0.89 0.64 -9.46
C ALA A 109 -1.58 1.43 -10.58
N GLY A 110 -1.82 2.73 -10.39
CA GLY A 110 -2.90 3.42 -11.09
C GLY A 110 -2.42 3.99 -12.41
N LEU A 111 -2.98 3.53 -13.51
CA LEU A 111 -2.85 4.15 -14.83
C LEU A 111 -4.20 4.70 -15.29
N VAL A 112 -4.13 5.80 -16.03
CA VAL A 112 -5.25 6.32 -16.82
C VAL A 112 -4.94 6.16 -18.30
N ILE A 113 -5.96 5.79 -19.07
CA ILE A 113 -5.92 5.67 -20.52
C ILE A 113 -7.07 6.49 -21.10
N SER A 114 -6.80 7.33 -22.09
CA SER A 114 -7.80 8.15 -22.75
C SER A 114 -7.81 7.93 -24.26
N LYS A 115 -8.96 8.22 -24.89
CA LYS A 115 -9.09 8.19 -26.35
C LYS A 115 -8.42 9.40 -27.00
N GLU A 116 -8.64 10.59 -26.46
CA GLU A 116 -7.99 11.83 -26.87
C GLU A 116 -6.73 12.08 -26.01
N PRO A 117 -5.77 12.94 -26.43
CA PRO A 117 -4.59 13.24 -25.62
C PRO A 117 -4.96 13.71 -24.21
N LEU A 118 -4.31 13.17 -23.19
CA LEU A 118 -4.67 13.41 -21.78
C LEU A 118 -4.62 14.89 -21.41
N VAL A 119 -3.72 15.66 -22.02
CA VAL A 119 -3.55 17.10 -21.77
C VAL A 119 -4.79 17.94 -22.09
N GLU A 120 -5.72 17.43 -22.90
CA GLU A 120 -6.97 18.13 -23.22
C GLU A 120 -8.00 18.07 -22.07
N SER A 121 -7.86 17.11 -21.16
CA SER A 121 -8.83 16.85 -20.09
C SER A 121 -8.23 16.80 -18.69
N VAL A 122 -6.93 16.54 -18.56
CA VAL A 122 -6.24 16.33 -17.29
C VAL A 122 -4.90 17.06 -17.30
N PRO A 123 -4.63 17.94 -16.32
CA PRO A 123 -3.31 18.51 -16.15
C PRO A 123 -2.31 17.42 -15.78
N LEU A 124 -1.17 17.40 -16.47
CA LEU A 124 -0.09 16.44 -16.27
C LEU A 124 1.13 17.08 -15.61
N GLN A 125 1.96 16.25 -14.98
CA GLN A 125 3.26 16.63 -14.47
C GLN A 125 4.29 15.55 -14.80
N ARG A 126 5.57 15.91 -14.73
CA ARG A 126 6.66 14.93 -14.79
C ARG A 126 6.62 14.02 -13.56
N PRO A 127 7.10 12.78 -13.67
CA PRO A 127 7.16 11.88 -12.53
C PRO A 127 8.05 12.46 -11.42
N ILE A 128 7.71 12.13 -10.18
CA ILE A 128 8.35 12.67 -8.97
C ILE A 128 9.75 12.07 -8.76
N LYS A 129 9.95 10.85 -9.28
CA LYS A 129 11.21 10.13 -9.34
C LYS A 129 11.36 9.60 -10.77
N GLY A 130 12.57 9.72 -11.32
CA GLY A 130 12.85 9.33 -12.71
C GLY A 130 13.23 10.51 -13.58
N ASP A 131 13.48 10.23 -14.85
CA ASP A 131 13.89 11.23 -15.84
C ASP A 131 12.67 11.86 -16.52
N SER A 132 12.88 12.97 -17.23
CA SER A 132 11.80 13.66 -17.94
C SER A 132 11.17 12.85 -19.08
N GLU A 133 11.78 11.73 -19.48
CA GLU A 133 11.30 10.83 -20.53
C GLU A 133 10.37 9.72 -20.01
N ASP A 134 10.31 9.57 -18.68
CA ASP A 134 9.43 8.62 -18.02
C ASP A 134 7.95 9.01 -18.20
N MET A 135 7.06 8.04 -17.96
CA MET A 135 5.62 8.22 -18.14
C MET A 135 5.12 9.40 -17.30
N ALA A 136 4.36 10.30 -17.92
CA ALA A 136 3.76 11.44 -17.24
C ALA A 136 2.81 10.98 -16.14
N MET A 137 2.56 11.87 -15.18
CA MET A 137 1.63 11.65 -14.08
C MET A 137 0.49 12.67 -14.13
N THR A 138 -0.73 12.26 -13.82
CA THR A 138 -1.84 13.19 -13.64
C THR A 138 -1.57 14.11 -12.45
N GLN A 139 -2.08 15.34 -12.44
CA GLN A 139 -2.09 16.16 -11.22
C GLN A 139 -3.36 15.94 -10.38
N PHE A 140 -4.38 15.32 -10.98
CA PHE A 140 -5.57 14.89 -10.28
C PHE A 140 -5.40 13.49 -9.69
N PRO A 141 -5.77 13.28 -8.41
CA PRO A 141 -5.78 11.96 -7.81
C PRO A 141 -6.94 11.12 -8.40
N MET A 142 -7.04 9.88 -7.93
CA MET A 142 -7.95 8.89 -8.49
C MET A 142 -9.43 9.33 -8.60
N GLU A 143 -9.96 9.99 -7.56
CA GLU A 143 -11.39 10.30 -7.51
C GLU A 143 -11.83 11.30 -8.60
N PRO A 144 -11.17 12.47 -8.80
CA PRO A 144 -11.51 13.33 -9.92
C PRO A 144 -11.32 12.67 -11.30
N ILE A 145 -10.28 11.84 -11.49
CA ILE A 145 -10.08 11.09 -12.74
C ILE A 145 -11.27 10.19 -13.05
N ALA A 146 -11.80 9.50 -12.04
CA ALA A 146 -12.99 8.67 -12.19
C ALA A 146 -14.24 9.51 -12.52
N LYS A 147 -14.41 10.68 -11.89
CA LYS A 147 -15.53 11.60 -12.16
C LYS A 147 -15.49 12.19 -13.57
N LEU A 148 -14.31 12.34 -14.16
CA LEU A 148 -14.13 12.73 -15.57
C LEU A 148 -14.49 11.62 -16.56
N GLY A 149 -14.78 10.40 -16.08
CA GLY A 149 -15.16 9.27 -16.92
C GLY A 149 -14.00 8.65 -17.69
N LEU A 150 -12.75 8.92 -17.30
CA LEU A 150 -11.57 8.36 -17.95
C LEU A 150 -11.36 6.90 -17.53
N LEU A 151 -10.81 6.09 -18.45
CA LEU A 151 -10.54 4.69 -18.17
C LEU A 151 -9.36 4.58 -17.19
N LYS A 152 -9.67 4.10 -15.99
CA LYS A 152 -8.67 3.74 -14.99
C LYS A 152 -8.33 2.25 -15.10
N MET A 153 -7.05 1.92 -15.03
CA MET A 153 -6.58 0.54 -14.91
C MET A 153 -5.57 0.44 -13.76
N ASP A 154 -5.77 -0.52 -12.87
CA ASP A 154 -4.79 -0.84 -11.83
C ASP A 154 -3.89 -2.00 -12.28
N LEU A 155 -2.60 -1.72 -12.44
CA LEU A 155 -1.53 -2.68 -12.72
C LEU A 155 -0.67 -2.83 -11.46
N LEU A 156 -0.98 -3.82 -10.63
CA LEU A 156 -0.28 -4.09 -9.38
C LEU A 156 0.91 -5.02 -9.62
N GLY A 157 2.03 -4.71 -8.99
CA GLY A 157 3.18 -5.61 -8.91
C GLY A 157 3.06 -6.42 -7.63
N LEU A 158 2.83 -7.73 -7.74
CA LEU A 158 2.67 -8.62 -6.60
C LEU A 158 3.89 -9.54 -6.49
N THR A 159 4.71 -9.30 -5.46
CA THR A 159 5.92 -10.10 -5.18
C THR A 159 5.63 -11.59 -5.06
N ASN A 160 4.41 -11.98 -4.63
CA ASN A 160 4.04 -13.40 -4.55
C ASN A 160 4.02 -14.07 -5.92
N LEU A 161 3.60 -13.38 -6.98
CA LEU A 161 3.64 -13.94 -8.34
C LEU A 161 5.08 -14.19 -8.79
N THR A 162 5.98 -13.27 -8.42
CA THR A 162 7.43 -13.40 -8.67
C THR A 162 8.02 -14.57 -7.90
N ILE A 163 7.67 -14.73 -6.62
CA ILE A 163 8.09 -15.87 -5.78
C ILE A 163 7.61 -17.19 -6.40
N VAL A 164 6.34 -17.27 -6.80
CA VAL A 164 5.76 -18.47 -7.42
C VAL A 164 6.49 -18.84 -8.72
N GLU A 165 6.76 -17.86 -9.59
CA GLU A 165 7.49 -18.14 -10.84
C GLU A 165 8.93 -18.58 -10.58
N ARG A 166 9.64 -17.95 -9.63
CA ARG A 166 10.99 -18.39 -9.24
C ARG A 166 10.97 -19.81 -8.67
N ALA A 167 9.99 -20.14 -7.83
CA ALA A 167 9.82 -21.50 -7.32
C ALA A 167 9.59 -22.51 -8.47
N ARG A 168 8.73 -22.16 -9.43
CA ARG A 168 8.47 -22.98 -10.64
C ARG A 168 9.74 -23.22 -11.45
N GLN A 169 10.52 -22.17 -11.72
CA GLN A 169 11.80 -22.26 -12.45
C GLN A 169 12.80 -23.15 -11.72
N MET A 170 12.92 -23.01 -10.39
CA MET A 170 13.81 -23.85 -9.59
C MET A 170 13.40 -25.33 -9.61
N ILE A 171 12.10 -25.63 -9.58
CA ILE A 171 11.60 -27.01 -9.67
C ILE A 171 11.96 -27.62 -11.02
N VAL A 172 11.77 -26.89 -12.12
CA VAL A 172 12.18 -27.32 -13.46
C VAL A 172 13.68 -27.60 -13.51
N GLN A 173 14.51 -26.65 -13.05
CA GLN A 173 15.97 -26.77 -13.11
C GLN A 173 16.51 -27.93 -12.26
N ARG A 174 15.93 -28.18 -11.09
CA ARG A 174 16.44 -29.17 -10.13
C ARG A 174 15.83 -30.57 -10.30
N ARG A 175 14.60 -30.66 -10.80
CA ARG A 175 13.84 -31.91 -10.87
C ARG A 175 13.40 -32.28 -12.29
N GLY A 176 13.58 -31.40 -13.27
CA GLY A 176 13.07 -31.59 -14.63
C GLY A 176 11.54 -31.57 -14.73
N VAL A 177 10.84 -31.17 -13.67
CA VAL A 177 9.37 -31.18 -13.62
C VAL A 177 8.84 -29.81 -13.98
N SER A 178 8.06 -29.73 -15.06
CA SER A 178 7.31 -28.53 -15.42
C SER A 178 5.94 -28.54 -14.74
N ILE A 179 5.65 -27.48 -13.99
CA ILE A 179 4.36 -27.27 -13.33
C ILE A 179 3.56 -26.25 -14.12
N ASP A 180 2.34 -26.62 -14.48
CA ASP A 180 1.33 -25.71 -15.02
C ASP A 180 0.42 -25.27 -13.86
N LEU A 181 0.53 -24.00 -13.46
CA LEU A 181 -0.20 -23.45 -12.32
C LEU A 181 -1.72 -23.56 -12.49
N SER A 182 -2.22 -23.50 -13.73
CA SER A 182 -3.65 -23.59 -14.03
C SER A 182 -4.24 -24.99 -13.84
N LYS A 183 -3.38 -26.00 -13.70
CA LYS A 183 -3.75 -27.41 -13.59
C LYS A 183 -3.49 -27.99 -12.20
N ILE A 184 -3.12 -27.16 -11.22
CA ILE A 184 -2.90 -27.63 -9.85
C ILE A 184 -4.23 -28.10 -9.24
N PRO A 185 -4.32 -29.34 -8.72
CA PRO A 185 -5.52 -29.81 -8.01
C PRO A 185 -5.82 -28.95 -6.78
N LEU A 186 -7.09 -28.64 -6.55
CA LEU A 186 -7.54 -27.78 -5.45
C LEU A 186 -7.93 -28.55 -4.18
N ASP A 187 -7.79 -29.87 -4.22
CA ASP A 187 -8.18 -30.83 -3.19
C ASP A 187 -6.97 -31.62 -2.61
N ASP A 188 -5.74 -31.10 -2.79
CA ASP A 188 -4.54 -31.77 -2.30
C ASP A 188 -4.51 -31.83 -0.76
N ARG A 189 -4.66 -33.05 -0.23
CA ARG A 189 -4.72 -33.31 1.20
C ARG A 189 -3.46 -32.85 1.95
N ARG A 190 -2.27 -33.00 1.35
CA ARG A 190 -1.01 -32.60 2.00
C ARG A 190 -0.95 -31.09 2.20
N THR A 191 -1.48 -30.32 1.26
CA THR A 191 -1.62 -28.86 1.37
C THR A 191 -2.54 -28.49 2.53
N PHE A 192 -3.71 -29.13 2.65
CA PHE A 192 -4.63 -28.87 3.77
C PHE A 192 -4.10 -29.32 5.13
N ASP A 193 -3.36 -30.43 5.18
CA ASP A 193 -2.69 -30.89 6.41
C ASP A 193 -1.64 -29.87 6.89
N LEU A 194 -0.87 -29.29 5.96
CA LEU A 194 0.09 -28.20 6.25
C LEU A 194 -0.63 -26.93 6.75
N LEU A 195 -1.73 -26.53 6.10
CA LEU A 195 -2.52 -25.38 6.57
C LEU A 195 -3.09 -25.63 7.98
N SER A 196 -3.57 -26.84 8.23
CA SER A 196 -4.14 -27.27 9.51
C SER A 196 -3.11 -27.32 10.64
N SER A 197 -1.83 -27.52 10.35
CA SER A 197 -0.76 -27.46 11.36
C SER A 197 -0.42 -26.02 11.77
N GLY A 198 -0.81 -25.01 10.98
CA GLY A 198 -0.47 -23.59 11.18
C GLY A 198 0.97 -23.23 10.84
N GLU A 199 1.69 -24.11 10.15
CA GLU A 199 3.02 -23.86 9.59
C GLU A 199 2.97 -22.95 8.36
N THR A 200 2.18 -21.88 8.41
CA THR A 200 1.89 -20.96 7.30
C THR A 200 2.87 -19.79 7.18
N THR A 201 4.11 -19.93 7.66
CA THR A 201 5.15 -18.90 7.41
C THR A 201 5.42 -18.83 5.91
N GLY A 202 5.35 -17.65 5.30
CA GLY A 202 5.52 -17.50 3.85
C GLY A 202 4.33 -17.99 3.01
N VAL A 203 3.19 -18.31 3.63
CA VAL A 203 1.94 -18.58 2.92
C VAL A 203 1.14 -17.29 2.86
N PHE A 204 0.95 -16.77 1.65
CA PHE A 204 0.30 -15.49 1.40
C PHE A 204 -1.04 -15.36 2.14
N GLN A 205 -1.28 -14.17 2.75
CA GLN A 205 -2.44 -13.81 3.57
C GLN A 205 -2.58 -14.54 4.92
N LEU A 206 -1.82 -15.61 5.17
CA LEU A 206 -1.99 -16.49 6.34
C LEU A 206 -0.81 -16.42 7.35
N GLU A 207 0.00 -15.37 7.27
CA GLU A 207 1.24 -15.25 8.08
C GLU A 207 1.03 -14.60 9.45
N SER A 208 -0.04 -13.83 9.64
CA SER A 208 -0.26 -13.11 10.89
C SER A 208 -0.54 -14.06 12.05
N SER A 209 -0.04 -13.76 13.25
CA SER A 209 -0.22 -14.63 14.43
C SER A 209 -1.69 -14.99 14.71
N GLY A 210 -2.59 -14.04 14.47
CA GLY A 210 -4.05 -14.26 14.55
C GLY A 210 -4.55 -15.28 13.52
N MET A 211 -4.14 -15.13 12.25
CA MET A 211 -4.52 -16.06 11.17
C MET A 211 -3.96 -17.45 11.36
N ARG A 212 -2.70 -17.57 11.79
CA ARG A 212 -2.08 -18.87 12.08
C ARG A 212 -2.86 -19.63 13.16
N ARG A 213 -3.27 -18.93 14.22
CA ARG A 213 -4.09 -19.52 15.29
C ARG A 213 -5.49 -19.88 14.80
N TYR A 214 -6.09 -19.07 13.91
CA TYR A 214 -7.42 -19.32 13.40
C TYR A 214 -7.44 -20.54 12.46
N ILE A 215 -6.50 -20.63 11.53
CA ILE A 215 -6.43 -21.74 10.56
C ILE A 215 -6.16 -23.09 11.24
N GLN A 216 -5.35 -23.11 12.30
CA GLN A 216 -5.13 -24.31 13.14
C GLN A 216 -6.41 -24.81 13.81
N LYS A 217 -7.31 -23.89 14.20
CA LYS A 217 -8.59 -24.23 14.81
C LYS A 217 -9.62 -24.66 13.77
N LEU A 218 -9.64 -23.97 12.63
CA LEU A 218 -10.55 -24.27 11.52
C LEU A 218 -10.27 -25.65 10.93
N LYS A 219 -8.98 -26.00 10.77
CA LYS A 219 -8.53 -27.21 10.05
C LYS A 219 -9.19 -27.32 8.68
N PRO A 220 -8.89 -26.38 7.76
CA PRO A 220 -9.59 -26.31 6.49
C PRO A 220 -9.40 -27.60 5.70
N SER A 221 -10.48 -28.05 5.07
CA SER A 221 -10.52 -29.27 4.24
C SER A 221 -10.83 -28.99 2.77
N SER A 222 -11.14 -27.72 2.47
CA SER A 222 -11.45 -27.25 1.12
C SER A 222 -10.93 -25.83 0.91
N LEU A 223 -10.80 -25.43 -0.36
CA LEU A 223 -10.49 -24.05 -0.71
C LEU A 223 -11.59 -23.09 -0.24
N GLY A 224 -12.84 -23.55 -0.17
CA GLY A 224 -13.95 -22.76 0.37
C GLY A 224 -13.76 -22.40 1.84
N ASP A 225 -13.22 -23.31 2.65
CA ASP A 225 -12.90 -23.05 4.05
C ASP A 225 -11.82 -21.96 4.17
N VAL A 226 -10.79 -22.03 3.32
CA VAL A 226 -9.71 -21.03 3.28
C VAL A 226 -10.23 -19.67 2.82
N ALA A 227 -11.13 -19.63 1.83
CA ALA A 227 -11.70 -18.39 1.31
C ALA A 227 -12.70 -17.72 2.26
N ALA A 228 -13.32 -18.47 3.17
CA ALA A 228 -14.28 -17.96 4.15
C ALA A 228 -13.63 -17.36 5.40
N MET A 229 -12.31 -17.56 5.57
CA MET A 229 -11.51 -16.97 6.65
C MET A 229 -11.28 -15.47 6.48
#